data_AF-A0A4R4KY98-F1
#
_entry.id   AF-A0A4R4KY98-F1
#
_cell.length_a   1.000
_cell.length_b   1.000
_cell.length_c   1.000
_cell.angle_alpha   90.00
_cell.angle_beta   90.00
_cell.angle_gamma   90.00
#
_symmetry.space_group_name_H-M   'P 1'
#
loop_
_entity.id
_entity.type
_entity.pdbx_description
1 polymer ?
#
loop_
_entity_poly.entity_id
_entity_poly.type
_entity_poly.pdbx_seq_one_letter_code
_entity_poly.pdbx_strand_id
1 'polypeptide(L)'
;MVIVIVIAEFAEFAEFADTAPAAVPYAESVARRGRAVAVDLLAATQRPTQKAMGGGALRSQMSVRICLRVRERRDVDLILDKGMLSAGWHAHTIDAPGKFYVLADGHNQPRRARAYLVTDDDVRETAARYADQRPDLDPLSRDAIDQQPLAIDPPKTASDPEQILLTAAASESVSINQSGRMRA
;
A
#
# COMPACT_ATOMS: atom_id res chain seq x y z
N MET A 1 20.53 -7.08 -12.57
CA MET A 1 20.05 -6.79 -11.20
C MET A 1 18.90 -5.82 -11.33
N VAL A 2 17.76 -6.10 -10.70
CA VAL A 2 16.60 -5.20 -10.63
C VAL A 2 16.47 -4.78 -9.18
N ILE A 3 16.33 -3.48 -8.91
CA ILE A 3 16.06 -2.97 -7.57
C ILE A 3 14.59 -2.56 -7.53
N VAL A 4 13.86 -3.05 -6.54
CA VAL A 4 12.48 -2.64 -6.28
C VAL A 4 12.44 -1.89 -4.95
N ILE A 5 12.04 -0.63 -5.00
CA ILE A 5 11.82 0.20 -3.82
C ILE A 5 10.32 0.17 -3.51
N VAL A 6 9.97 -0.35 -2.33
CA VAL A 6 8.58 -0.44 -1.87
C VAL A 6 8.34 0.55 -0.74
N ILE A 7 7.37 1.45 -0.93
CA ILE A 7 6.88 2.36 0.12
C ILE A 7 5.45 1.94 0.46
N ALA A 8 5.25 1.40 1.67
CA ALA A 8 3.96 0.85 2.09
C ALA A 8 2.90 1.92 2.39
N GLU A 9 3.32 3.09 2.88
CA GLU A 9 2.45 4.24 3.11
C GLU A 9 3.09 5.52 2.55
N PHE A 10 2.73 5.85 1.33
CA PHE A 10 3.27 6.97 0.59
C PHE A 10 2.69 8.31 1.03
N ALA A 11 1.54 8.35 1.73
CA ALA A 11 1.05 9.61 2.27
C ALA A 11 1.97 10.17 3.34
N GLU A 12 2.59 9.29 4.13
CA GLU A 12 3.62 9.69 5.09
C GLU A 12 4.82 10.29 4.37
N PHE A 13 5.14 9.90 3.14
CA PHE A 13 6.26 10.50 2.39
C PHE A 13 6.14 12.02 2.24
N ALA A 14 4.91 12.55 2.09
CA ALA A 14 4.70 14.00 2.05
C ALA A 14 4.64 14.67 3.42
N GLU A 15 4.47 13.91 4.49
CA GLU A 15 4.72 14.38 5.87
C GLU A 15 6.23 14.32 6.18
N PHE A 16 6.94 13.31 5.69
CA PHE A 16 8.40 13.20 5.72
C PHE A 16 9.08 14.30 4.91
N ALA A 17 8.43 14.90 3.91
CA ALA A 17 8.96 16.08 3.25
C ALA A 17 9.24 17.24 4.24
N ASP A 18 8.48 17.29 5.34
CA ASP A 18 8.66 18.30 6.38
C ASP A 18 9.82 17.90 7.36
N THR A 19 10.05 16.61 7.61
CA THR A 19 11.08 16.12 8.56
C THR A 19 12.41 15.71 7.90
N ALA A 20 12.37 15.34 6.62
CA ALA A 20 13.47 14.83 5.80
C ALA A 20 13.34 15.37 4.36
N PRO A 21 13.40 16.70 4.14
CA PRO A 21 13.17 17.33 2.84
C PRO A 21 14.13 16.86 1.74
N ALA A 22 15.30 16.34 2.13
CA ALA A 22 16.27 15.77 1.20
C ALA A 22 15.79 14.49 0.52
N ALA A 23 14.84 13.75 1.09
CA ALA A 23 14.34 12.49 0.52
C ALA A 23 13.47 12.70 -0.73
N VAL A 24 12.72 13.80 -0.79
CA VAL A 24 11.82 14.17 -1.88
C VAL A 24 12.52 14.18 -3.25
N PRO A 25 13.61 14.94 -3.46
CA PRO A 25 14.28 14.97 -4.76
C PRO A 25 14.86 13.61 -5.18
N TYR A 26 15.21 12.73 -4.23
CA TYR A 26 15.66 11.37 -4.55
C TYR A 26 14.51 10.50 -5.09
N ALA A 27 13.35 10.51 -4.43
CA ALA A 27 12.18 9.77 -4.90
C ALA A 27 11.70 10.24 -6.27
N GLU A 28 11.69 11.56 -6.51
CA GLU A 28 11.41 12.14 -7.83
C GLU A 28 12.44 11.69 -8.88
N SER A 29 13.71 11.63 -8.49
CA SER A 29 14.80 11.12 -9.35
C SER A 29 14.57 9.67 -9.77
N VAL A 30 14.22 8.82 -8.80
CA VAL A 30 13.93 7.41 -9.02
C VAL A 30 12.72 7.27 -9.94
N ALA A 31 11.63 7.96 -9.66
CA ALA A 31 10.43 7.88 -10.51
C ALA A 31 10.70 8.33 -11.95
N ARG A 32 11.53 9.37 -12.14
CA ARG A 32 11.83 9.93 -13.46
C ARG A 32 12.87 9.12 -14.25
N ARG A 33 13.87 8.54 -13.59
CA ARG A 33 15.05 7.93 -14.25
C ARG A 33 15.25 6.45 -13.97
N GLY A 34 14.57 5.90 -12.96
CA GLY A 34 14.77 4.53 -12.48
C GLY A 34 14.57 3.47 -13.54
N ARG A 35 13.57 3.65 -14.42
CA ARG A 35 13.30 2.74 -15.54
C ARG A 35 14.52 2.48 -16.43
N ALA A 36 15.36 3.50 -16.68
CA ALA A 36 16.54 3.36 -17.53
C ALA A 36 17.66 2.53 -16.90
N VAL A 37 17.62 2.34 -15.58
CA VAL A 37 18.63 1.65 -14.78
C VAL A 37 18.07 0.47 -13.99
N ALA A 38 16.89 -0.03 -14.37
CA ALA A 38 16.20 -1.16 -13.72
C ALA A 38 15.93 -0.95 -12.21
N VAL A 39 15.52 0.27 -11.85
CA VAL A 39 15.03 0.63 -10.51
C VAL A 39 13.54 0.95 -10.60
N ASP A 40 12.72 0.13 -9.96
CA ASP A 40 11.27 0.27 -9.93
C ASP A 40 10.80 0.82 -8.57
N LEU A 41 9.89 1.79 -8.59
CA LEU A 41 9.28 2.37 -7.41
C LEU A 41 7.82 1.91 -7.28
N LEU A 42 7.52 1.16 -6.22
CA LEU A 42 6.17 0.77 -5.84
C LEU A 42 5.73 1.61 -4.64
N ALA A 43 4.82 2.56 -4.89
CA ALA A 43 4.26 3.42 -3.85
C ALA A 43 2.80 3.02 -3.56
N ALA A 44 2.55 2.53 -2.35
CA ALA A 44 1.21 2.22 -1.85
C ALA A 44 0.77 3.27 -0.83
N THR A 45 -0.53 3.57 -0.75
CA THR A 45 -1.07 4.49 0.27
C THR A 45 -2.52 4.16 0.59
N GLN A 46 -2.89 4.28 1.86
CA GLN A 46 -4.28 4.22 2.31
C GLN A 46 -4.99 5.57 2.24
N ARG A 47 -4.23 6.67 2.18
CA ARG A 47 -4.73 8.06 2.23
C ARG A 47 -4.24 8.83 1.01
N PRO A 48 -4.82 8.59 -0.18
CA PRO A 48 -4.43 9.33 -1.37
C PRO A 48 -4.77 10.81 -1.16
N THR A 49 -3.76 11.67 -1.03
CA THR A 49 -3.95 13.13 -0.98
C THR A 49 -3.16 13.82 -2.08
N GLN A 50 -3.59 15.03 -2.47
CA GLN A 50 -2.85 15.84 -3.45
C GLN A 50 -1.45 16.19 -2.96
N LYS A 51 -1.27 16.44 -1.65
CA LYS A 51 0.03 16.67 -1.02
C LYS A 51 0.91 15.42 -1.12
N ALA A 52 0.37 14.26 -0.72
CA ALA A 52 1.01 12.95 -0.81
C ALA A 52 1.52 12.65 -2.21
N MET A 53 0.66 12.81 -3.21
CA MET A 53 0.96 12.48 -4.61
C MET A 53 1.93 13.46 -5.30
N GLY A 54 2.65 14.30 -4.54
CA GLY A 54 3.84 15.03 -4.96
C GLY A 54 3.57 15.98 -6.11
N GLY A 55 2.78 17.04 -5.87
CA GLY A 55 2.70 18.23 -6.72
C GLY A 55 2.66 17.97 -8.23
N GLY A 56 1.92 16.95 -8.68
CA GLY A 56 1.80 16.56 -10.09
C GLY A 56 3.04 15.91 -10.72
N ALA A 57 4.26 16.32 -10.36
CA ALA A 57 5.50 15.86 -10.98
C ALA A 57 5.73 14.36 -10.72
N LEU A 58 5.67 13.92 -9.47
CA LEU A 58 5.88 12.50 -9.15
C LEU A 58 4.75 11.63 -9.71
N ARG A 59 3.50 12.06 -9.49
CA ARG A 59 2.30 11.38 -10.00
C ARG A 59 2.34 11.18 -11.52
N SER A 60 2.89 12.13 -12.28
CA SER A 60 3.03 12.02 -13.74
C SER A 60 4.01 10.93 -14.17
N GLN A 61 4.98 10.57 -13.32
CA GLN A 61 5.96 9.51 -13.61
C GLN A 61 5.45 8.11 -13.27
N MET A 62 4.34 7.98 -12.54
CA MET A 62 3.74 6.70 -12.17
C MET A 62 2.86 6.18 -13.32
N SER A 63 3.44 5.37 -14.21
CA SER A 63 2.74 4.87 -15.41
C SER A 63 1.75 3.73 -15.12
N VAL A 64 1.96 2.99 -14.02
CA VAL A 64 1.05 1.94 -13.56
C VAL A 64 0.34 2.39 -12.29
N ARG A 65 -0.99 2.33 -12.31
CA ARG A 65 -1.87 2.75 -11.22
C ARG A 65 -2.81 1.61 -10.87
N ILE A 66 -2.83 1.26 -9.59
CA ILE A 66 -3.73 0.26 -9.03
C ILE A 66 -4.64 0.97 -8.03
N CYS A 67 -5.94 0.92 -8.26
CA CYS A 67 -6.94 1.54 -7.41
C CYS A 67 -7.84 0.46 -6.79
N LEU A 68 -7.58 0.18 -5.51
CA LEU A 68 -8.47 -0.62 -4.67
C LEU A 68 -9.70 0.21 -4.28
N ARG A 69 -10.57 -0.35 -3.44
CA ARG A 69 -11.73 0.38 -2.92
C ARG A 69 -11.27 1.62 -2.13
N VAL A 70 -11.71 2.79 -2.58
CA VAL A 70 -11.51 4.06 -1.88
C VAL A 70 -12.76 4.45 -1.08
N ARG A 71 -12.62 5.33 -0.09
CA ARG A 71 -13.77 5.85 0.66
C ARG A 71 -14.45 7.00 -0.08
N GLU A 72 -13.67 7.93 -0.61
CA GLU A 72 -14.21 9.15 -1.20
C GLU A 72 -14.21 9.07 -2.73
N ARG A 73 -15.26 9.63 -3.34
CA ARG A 73 -15.41 9.62 -4.80
C ARG A 73 -14.25 10.33 -5.50
N ARG A 74 -13.74 11.42 -4.90
CA ARG A 74 -12.65 12.23 -5.45
C ARG A 74 -11.31 11.49 -5.55
N ASP A 75 -11.10 10.47 -4.72
CA ASP A 75 -9.85 9.71 -4.69
C ASP A 75 -9.66 8.86 -5.96
N VAL A 76 -10.76 8.54 -6.64
CA VAL A 76 -10.74 7.86 -7.94
C VAL A 76 -9.91 8.65 -8.94
N ASP A 77 -10.18 9.94 -9.09
CA ASP A 77 -9.48 10.80 -10.06
C ASP A 77 -8.03 11.06 -9.65
N LEU A 78 -7.76 11.08 -8.34
CA LEU A 78 -6.41 11.22 -7.82
C LEU A 78 -5.53 10.02 -8.23
N ILE A 79 -6.05 8.80 -8.09
CA ILE A 79 -5.32 7.57 -8.38
C ILE A 79 -5.34 7.21 -9.87
N LEU A 80 -6.48 7.30 -10.55
CA LEU A 80 -6.69 6.78 -11.92
C LEU A 80 -6.64 7.84 -13.02
N ASP A 81 -6.26 9.07 -12.70
CA ASP A 81 -6.35 10.24 -13.59
C ASP A 81 -7.67 10.98 -13.62
N LYS A 82 -7.53 12.30 -13.82
CA LYS A 82 -8.61 13.27 -13.78
C LYS A 82 -9.69 12.88 -14.80
N GLY A 83 -10.93 12.82 -14.34
CA GLY A 83 -12.09 12.56 -15.19
C GLY A 83 -12.50 11.09 -15.24
N MET A 84 -11.75 10.17 -14.64
CA MET A 84 -12.14 8.76 -14.57
C MET A 84 -13.43 8.56 -13.77
N LEU A 85 -13.66 9.34 -12.71
CA LEU A 85 -14.91 9.30 -11.97
C LEU A 85 -16.11 9.63 -12.88
N SER A 86 -15.99 10.70 -13.66
CA SER A 86 -17.02 11.13 -14.62
C SER A 86 -17.18 10.15 -15.78
N ALA A 87 -16.11 9.43 -16.14
CA ALA A 87 -16.13 8.37 -17.16
C ALA A 87 -16.73 7.03 -16.66
N GLY A 88 -17.27 6.99 -15.43
CA GLY A 88 -17.98 5.83 -14.90
C GLY A 88 -17.12 4.85 -14.10
N TRP A 89 -15.88 5.22 -13.76
CA TRP A 89 -15.04 4.41 -12.88
C TRP A 89 -15.37 4.76 -11.42
N HIS A 90 -15.86 3.80 -10.66
CA HIS A 90 -16.42 4.04 -9.33
C HIS A 90 -15.74 3.14 -8.31
N ALA A 91 -14.47 3.43 -7.98
CA ALA A 91 -13.73 2.57 -7.06
C ALA A 91 -14.32 2.56 -5.64
N HIS A 92 -15.03 3.63 -5.28
CA HIS A 92 -15.77 3.74 -4.02
C HIS A 92 -16.95 2.77 -3.89
N THR A 93 -17.41 2.17 -4.99
CA THR A 93 -18.50 1.18 -5.00
C THR A 93 -18.00 -0.25 -5.19
N ILE A 94 -16.69 -0.50 -5.13
CA ILE A 94 -16.16 -1.86 -5.16
C ILE A 94 -16.67 -2.62 -3.94
N ASP A 95 -17.24 -3.80 -4.17
CA ASP A 95 -18.12 -4.52 -3.25
C ASP A 95 -17.53 -5.82 -2.69
N ALA A 96 -16.33 -6.22 -3.15
CA ALA A 96 -15.72 -7.47 -2.72
C ALA A 96 -14.19 -7.37 -2.56
N PRO A 97 -13.60 -8.12 -1.61
CA PRO A 97 -12.15 -8.21 -1.45
C PRO A 97 -11.44 -8.63 -2.73
N GLY A 98 -10.25 -8.03 -2.92
CA GLY A 98 -9.38 -8.31 -4.04
C GLY A 98 -9.83 -7.74 -5.39
N LYS A 99 -11.02 -7.13 -5.52
CA LYS A 99 -11.42 -6.40 -6.74
C LYS A 99 -10.73 -5.03 -6.79
N PHE A 100 -10.21 -4.65 -7.95
CA PHE A 100 -9.56 -3.35 -8.15
C PHE A 100 -9.61 -2.91 -9.62
N TYR A 101 -9.21 -1.67 -9.86
CA TYR A 101 -8.93 -1.16 -11.20
C TYR A 101 -7.43 -1.05 -11.45
N VAL A 102 -6.99 -1.40 -12.66
CA VAL A 102 -5.63 -1.20 -13.14
C VAL A 102 -5.62 -0.28 -14.36
N LEU A 103 -4.81 0.76 -14.30
CA LEU A 103 -4.47 1.62 -15.42
C LEU A 103 -2.97 1.50 -15.65
N ALA A 104 -2.56 1.21 -16.88
CA ALA A 104 -1.16 0.99 -17.25
C ALA A 104 -0.92 1.51 -18.66
N ASP A 105 0.34 1.59 -19.08
CA ASP A 105 0.70 2.01 -20.43
C ASP A 105 -0.05 1.17 -21.50
N GLY A 106 -0.63 1.87 -22.48
CA GLY A 106 -1.47 1.26 -23.52
C GLY A 106 -2.94 1.04 -23.12
N HIS A 107 -3.33 1.33 -21.88
CA HIS A 107 -4.74 1.40 -21.49
C HIS A 107 -5.32 2.79 -21.80
N ASN A 108 -6.36 2.84 -22.63
CA ASN A 108 -7.14 4.07 -22.83
C ASN A 108 -8.14 4.34 -21.69
N GLN A 109 -8.40 3.33 -20.86
CA GLN A 109 -9.27 3.38 -19.70
C GLN A 109 -8.83 2.31 -18.68
N PRO A 110 -9.12 2.49 -17.38
CA PRO A 110 -8.89 1.46 -16.38
C PRO A 110 -9.51 0.10 -16.76
N ARG A 111 -8.95 -0.98 -16.24
CA ARG A 111 -9.48 -2.34 -16.40
C ARG A 111 -9.83 -2.92 -15.04
N ARG A 112 -10.93 -3.67 -14.97
CA ARG A 112 -11.29 -4.45 -13.77
C ARG A 112 -10.38 -5.66 -13.65
N ALA A 113 -9.86 -5.89 -12.46
CA ALA A 113 -9.05 -7.05 -12.15
C ALA A 113 -9.39 -7.58 -10.75
N ARG A 114 -8.90 -8.79 -10.45
CA ARG A 114 -9.02 -9.41 -9.14
C ARG A 114 -7.68 -10.00 -8.71
N ALA A 115 -7.26 -9.72 -7.49
CA ALA A 115 -6.02 -10.24 -6.91
C ALA A 115 -6.21 -11.69 -6.44
N TYR A 116 -5.11 -12.45 -6.41
CA TYR A 116 -5.04 -13.67 -5.62
C TYR A 116 -5.01 -13.32 -4.13
N LEU A 117 -5.65 -14.15 -3.31
CA LEU A 117 -5.52 -14.04 -1.87
C LEU A 117 -4.14 -14.60 -1.47
N VAL A 118 -3.35 -13.75 -0.82
CA VAL A 118 -2.11 -14.15 -0.15
C VAL A 118 -2.35 -13.87 1.33
N THR A 119 -2.29 -14.92 2.14
CA THR A 119 -2.51 -14.85 3.59
C THR A 119 -1.22 -14.55 4.33
N ASP A 120 -1.32 -14.16 5.60
CA ASP A 120 -0.13 -13.96 6.45
C ASP A 120 0.69 -15.24 6.65
N ASP A 121 0.03 -16.41 6.60
CA ASP A 121 0.72 -17.70 6.65
C ASP A 121 1.50 -17.95 5.37
N ASP A 122 0.93 -17.64 4.20
CA ASP A 122 1.65 -17.71 2.91
C ASP A 122 2.87 -16.77 2.91
N VAL A 123 2.73 -15.56 3.47
CA VAL A 123 3.82 -14.59 3.61
C VAL A 123 4.89 -15.12 4.55
N ARG A 124 4.51 -15.62 5.73
CA ARG A 124 5.45 -16.14 6.73
C ARG A 124 6.22 -17.35 6.21
N GLU A 125 5.52 -18.28 5.55
CA GLU A 125 6.13 -19.45 4.92
C GLU A 125 7.11 -19.04 3.82
N THR A 126 6.70 -18.12 2.95
CA THR A 126 7.56 -17.61 1.86
C THR A 126 8.78 -16.89 2.43
N ALA A 127 8.60 -15.99 3.40
CA ALA A 127 9.69 -15.28 4.05
C ALA A 127 10.68 -16.24 4.71
N ALA A 128 10.20 -17.28 5.40
CA ALA A 128 11.05 -18.30 6.01
C ALA A 128 11.83 -19.10 4.96
N ARG A 129 11.19 -19.49 3.85
CA ARG A 129 11.82 -20.23 2.74
C ARG A 129 13.00 -19.49 2.12
N TYR A 130 12.94 -18.16 2.07
CA TYR A 130 13.96 -17.31 1.42
C TYR A 130 14.85 -16.54 2.41
N ALA A 131 14.72 -16.78 3.72
CA ALA A 131 15.42 -16.01 4.75
C ALA A 131 16.96 -16.08 4.57
N ASP A 132 17.47 -17.25 4.21
CA ASP A 132 18.90 -17.51 4.01
C ASP A 132 19.41 -17.08 2.61
N GLN A 133 18.51 -16.60 1.73
CA GLN A 133 18.83 -16.16 0.37
C GLN A 133 18.92 -14.63 0.26
N ARG A 134 19.07 -13.93 1.38
CA ARG A 134 19.27 -12.47 1.36
C ARG A 134 20.55 -12.14 0.60
N PRO A 135 20.48 -11.25 -0.41
CA PRO A 135 21.68 -10.84 -1.12
C PRO A 135 22.61 -10.06 -0.19
N ASP A 136 23.91 -10.23 -0.39
CA ASP A 136 24.91 -9.39 0.26
C ASP A 136 24.68 -7.94 -0.14
N LEU A 137 24.60 -7.06 0.85
CA LEU A 137 24.53 -5.63 0.62
C LEU A 137 25.90 -5.12 0.19
N ASP A 138 25.92 -4.34 -0.89
CA ASP A 138 27.09 -3.57 -1.28
C ASP A 138 27.45 -2.54 -0.20
N PRO A 139 28.68 -1.99 -0.18
CA PRO A 139 29.12 -1.09 0.88
C PRO A 139 28.20 0.13 1.08
N LEU A 140 27.67 0.72 0.01
CA LEU A 140 26.78 1.88 0.10
C LEU A 140 25.46 1.50 0.79
N SER A 141 24.86 0.38 0.38
CA SER A 141 23.62 -0.12 0.98
C SER A 141 23.82 -0.53 2.44
N ARG A 142 24.99 -1.08 2.79
CA ARG A 142 25.34 -1.47 4.15
C ARG A 142 25.51 -0.24 5.05
N ASP A 143 26.29 0.74 4.61
CA ASP A 143 26.50 1.99 5.33
C ASP A 143 25.17 2.73 5.56
N ALA A 144 24.25 2.69 4.60
CA ALA A 144 22.92 3.30 4.73
C ALA A 144 22.08 2.64 5.83
N ILE A 145 22.18 1.33 6.02
CA ILE A 145 21.51 0.62 7.12
C ILE A 145 22.17 0.92 8.46
N ASP A 146 23.51 0.90 8.51
CA ASP A 146 24.27 1.11 9.74
C ASP A 146 24.15 2.54 10.27
N GLN A 147 23.92 3.51 9.39
CA GLN A 147 23.69 4.92 9.73
C GLN A 147 22.22 5.25 10.02
N GLN A 148 21.32 4.28 9.89
CA GLN A 148 19.92 4.49 10.19
C GLN A 148 19.76 4.67 11.72
N PRO A 149 19.16 5.79 12.21
CA PRO A 149 18.82 5.90 13.62
C PRO A 149 17.96 4.67 14.01
N LEU A 150 18.24 4.09 15.18
CA LEU A 150 17.60 2.89 15.72
C LEU A 150 16.10 2.80 15.35
N ALA A 151 15.69 1.56 15.04
CA ALA A 151 14.37 1.15 14.59
C ALA A 151 13.23 2.08 15.03
N ILE A 152 12.36 2.42 14.09
CA ILE A 152 10.98 2.78 14.43
C ILE A 152 10.50 1.63 15.29
N ASP A 153 10.27 1.88 16.59
CA ASP A 153 9.77 0.87 17.50
C ASP A 153 8.60 0.18 16.78
N PRO A 154 8.58 -1.17 16.71
CA PRO A 154 7.40 -1.85 16.20
C PRO A 154 6.21 -1.24 16.96
N PRO A 155 5.10 -0.88 16.29
CA PRO A 155 3.98 -0.25 16.95
C PRO A 155 3.67 -1.08 18.19
N LYS A 156 3.91 -0.50 19.38
CA LYS A 156 3.77 -1.17 20.68
C LYS A 156 2.50 -1.96 20.59
N THR A 157 2.59 -3.30 20.63
CA THR A 157 1.53 -4.26 20.33
C THR A 157 0.17 -3.67 20.69
N ALA A 158 -0.39 -2.90 19.76
CA ALA A 158 -1.70 -2.34 19.91
C ALA A 158 -2.51 -3.52 19.45
N SER A 159 -2.82 -4.38 20.43
CA SER A 159 -3.83 -5.44 20.39
C SER A 159 -4.48 -5.46 19.02
N ASP A 160 -4.00 -6.36 18.17
CA ASP A 160 -4.30 -6.41 16.75
C ASP A 160 -5.78 -6.05 16.55
N PRO A 161 -6.11 -4.94 15.87
CA PRO A 161 -7.48 -4.46 15.79
C PRO A 161 -8.39 -5.50 15.15
N GLU A 162 -7.85 -6.40 14.31
CA GLU A 162 -8.58 -7.56 13.81
C GLU A 162 -8.84 -8.58 14.91
N GLN A 163 -7.85 -8.94 15.75
CA GLN A 163 -8.07 -9.77 16.94
C GLN A 163 -9.08 -9.18 17.92
N ILE A 164 -9.09 -7.85 18.14
CA ILE A 164 -10.12 -7.20 18.97
C ILE A 164 -11.50 -7.40 18.33
N LEU A 165 -11.62 -7.16 17.03
CA LEU A 165 -12.89 -7.32 16.31
C LEU A 165 -13.40 -8.77 16.32
N LEU A 166 -12.49 -9.73 16.11
CA LEU A 166 -12.77 -11.16 16.15
C LEU A 166 -13.18 -11.62 17.56
N THR A 167 -12.51 -11.11 18.61
CA THR A 167 -12.83 -11.43 20.00
C THR A 167 -14.15 -10.80 20.44
N ALA A 168 -14.43 -9.58 20.00
CA ALA A 168 -15.71 -8.90 20.22
C ALA A 168 -16.86 -9.65 19.52
N ALA A 169 -16.70 -10.03 18.26
CA ALA A 169 -17.70 -10.82 17.52
C ALA A 169 -17.93 -12.21 18.12
N ALA A 170 -16.88 -12.87 18.63
CA ALA A 170 -17.00 -14.16 19.29
C ALA A 170 -17.74 -14.06 20.64
N SER A 171 -17.57 -12.97 21.40
CA SER A 171 -18.26 -12.77 22.69
C SER A 171 -19.74 -12.38 22.54
N GLU A 172 -20.12 -11.68 21.48
CA GLU A 172 -21.54 -11.42 21.15
C GLU A 172 -22.29 -12.70 20.74
N SER A 173 -21.59 -13.62 20.06
CA SER A 173 -22.15 -14.91 19.62
C SER A 173 -22.51 -15.84 20.80
N VAL A 174 -21.73 -15.79 21.89
CA VAL A 174 -21.97 -16.59 23.11
C VAL A 174 -23.16 -16.04 23.91
N SER A 175 -23.37 -14.72 23.92
CA SER A 175 -24.46 -14.07 24.67
C SER A 175 -25.83 -14.29 24.03
N ILE A 176 -25.90 -14.37 22.69
CA ILE A 176 -27.14 -14.66 21.96
C ILE A 176 -27.58 -16.11 22.20
N ASN A 177 -26.64 -17.06 22.34
CA ASN A 177 -26.96 -18.48 22.50
C ASN A 177 -27.37 -18.88 23.94
N GLN A 178 -27.09 -18.03 24.94
CA GLN A 178 -27.55 -18.25 26.33
C GLN A 178 -28.95 -17.66 26.59
N SER A 179 -29.35 -16.61 25.89
CA SER A 179 -30.68 -16.00 26.02
C SER A 179 -31.81 -16.84 25.38
N GLY A 180 -31.46 -17.72 24.43
CA GLY A 180 -32.42 -18.61 23.74
C GLY A 180 -32.78 -19.91 24.48
N ARG A 181 -32.14 -20.23 25.61
CA ARG A 181 -32.38 -21.49 26.37
C ARG A 181 -33.33 -21.35 27.57
N MET A 182 -33.92 -20.17 27.78
CA MET A 182 -34.78 -19.88 28.94
C MET A 182 -36.21 -19.50 28.53
N ARG A 183 -36.79 -20.21 27.56
CA ARG A 183 -38.25 -20.26 27.34
C ARG A 183 -38.64 -21.66 26.83
N ALA A 184 -38.88 -22.54 27.80
CA ALA A 184 -39.79 -23.68 27.67
C ALA A 184 -40.94 -23.44 28.66
#